data_AF-A0A7X1PGD2-F1
#
_entry.id   AF-A0A7X1PGD2-F1
#
_cell.length_a   1.000
_cell.length_b   1.000
_cell.length_c   1.000
_cell.angle_alpha   90.00
_cell.angle_beta   90.00
_cell.angle_gamma   90.00
#
_symmetry.space_group_name_H-M   'P 1'
#
loop_
_entity.id
_entity.type
_entity.pdbx_description
1 polymer ?
#
loop_
_entity_poly.entity_id
_entity_poly.type
_entity_poly.pdbx_seq_one_letter_code
_entity_poly.pdbx_strand_id
1 'polypeptide(L)'
;MNDHLDVLDTTVAKTYVWIRQVMDESGLPDRHKAYLALRAVLHALRDRLTVEEASHLSAQLPMLVRGIYFEGWRPSESPARMRTQDEFIERVSGYLPFGGGDFDIPTI
;
A
#
# COMPACT_ATOMS: atom_id res chain seq x y z
N MET A 1 35.41 -1.98 8.77
CA MET A 1 34.14 -2.47 9.32
C MET A 1 33.04 -1.60 8.75
N ASN A 2 32.48 -2.00 7.60
CA ASN A 2 31.23 -1.42 7.10
C ASN A 2 30.14 -2.36 7.58
N ASP A 3 29.50 -2.01 8.68
CA ASP A 3 28.33 -2.72 9.20
C ASP A 3 27.08 -2.23 8.44
N HIS A 4 27.15 -2.27 7.10
CA HIS A 4 26.01 -1.97 6.24
C HIS A 4 25.32 -3.30 5.96
N LEU A 5 24.07 -3.44 6.43
CA LEU A 5 23.26 -4.61 6.17
C LEU A 5 22.67 -4.48 4.76
N ASP A 6 23.38 -5.01 3.75
CA ASP A 6 23.01 -4.94 2.31
C ASP A 6 21.54 -5.29 2.04
N VAL A 7 20.95 -6.18 2.84
CA VAL A 7 19.53 -6.57 2.76
C VAL A 7 18.57 -5.41 3.06
N LEU A 8 18.93 -4.55 4.03
CA LEU A 8 18.14 -3.36 4.38
C LEU A 8 18.24 -2.32 3.26
N ASP A 9 19.44 -2.08 2.74
CA ASP A 9 19.64 -1.14 1.63
C ASP A 9 18.90 -1.58 0.37
N THR A 10 18.94 -2.90 0.09
CA THR A 10 18.22 -3.50 -1.02
C THR A 10 16.71 -3.30 -0.89
N THR A 11 16.13 -3.48 0.30
CA THR A 11 14.69 -3.27 0.47
C THR A 11 14.30 -1.80 0.42
N VAL A 12 15.15 -0.90 0.91
CA VAL A 12 14.94 0.56 0.78
C VAL A 12 14.94 0.97 -0.68
N ALA A 13 15.94 0.51 -1.46
CA ALA A 13 16.03 0.79 -2.89
C ALA A 13 14.80 0.27 -3.66
N LYS A 14 14.37 -0.98 -3.40
CA LYS A 14 13.16 -1.56 -4.01
C LYS A 14 11.89 -0.77 -3.65
N THR A 15 11.77 -0.31 -2.42
CA THR A 15 10.62 0.50 -1.98
C THR A 15 10.57 1.83 -2.73
N TYR A 16 11.71 2.49 -2.93
CA TYR A 16 11.75 3.71 -3.75
C TYR A 16 11.44 3.47 -5.23
N VAL A 17 11.78 2.31 -5.79
CA VAL A 17 11.35 1.93 -7.15
C VAL A 17 9.83 1.88 -7.22
N TRP A 18 9.18 1.20 -6.27
CA TRP A 18 7.72 1.12 -6.22
C TRP A 18 7.06 2.48 -6.06
N ILE A 19 7.56 3.33 -5.14
CA ILE A 19 7.03 4.68 -4.95
C ILE A 19 7.11 5.49 -6.25
N ARG A 20 8.24 5.41 -6.98
CA ARG A 20 8.37 6.09 -8.28
C ARG A 20 7.37 5.57 -9.31
N GLN A 21 7.20 4.26 -9.40
CA GLN A 21 6.19 3.67 -10.31
C GLN A 21 4.79 4.16 -9.99
N VAL A 22 4.42 4.22 -8.71
CA VAL A 22 3.14 4.80 -8.29
C VAL A 22 3.03 6.26 -8.71
N MET A 23 4.07 7.08 -8.51
CA MET A 23 4.07 8.47 -8.98
C MET A 23 3.85 8.56 -10.49
N ASP A 24 4.60 7.77 -11.27
CA ASP A 24 4.59 7.82 -12.72
C ASP A 24 3.22 7.40 -13.29
N GLU A 25 2.59 6.37 -12.69
CA GLU A 25 1.29 5.86 -13.14
C GLU A 25 0.11 6.74 -12.70
N SER A 26 0.20 7.37 -11.52
CA SER A 26 -0.89 8.18 -10.95
C SER A 26 -0.78 9.68 -11.23
N GLY A 27 0.37 10.15 -11.73
CA GLY A 27 0.65 11.58 -11.90
C GLY A 27 0.86 12.34 -10.59
N LEU A 28 1.03 11.65 -9.46
CA LEU A 28 1.20 12.31 -8.15
C LEU A 28 2.52 13.10 -8.09
N PRO A 29 2.49 14.37 -7.63
CA PRO A 29 3.61 15.28 -7.76
C PRO A 29 4.73 15.02 -6.74
N ASP A 30 4.45 14.27 -5.67
CA ASP A 30 5.41 14.04 -4.60
C ASP A 30 5.41 12.59 -4.10
N ARG A 31 6.58 12.18 -3.62
CA ARG A 31 6.85 10.82 -3.13
C ARG A 31 6.05 10.47 -1.89
N HIS A 32 5.70 11.46 -1.07
CA HIS A 32 4.96 11.22 0.17
C HIS A 32 3.50 10.88 -0.16
N LYS A 33 2.87 11.60 -1.09
CA LYS A 33 1.56 11.23 -1.64
C LYS A 33 1.59 9.84 -2.27
N ALA A 34 2.56 9.55 -3.15
CA ALA A 34 2.63 8.21 -3.75
C ALA A 34 2.84 7.09 -2.71
N TYR A 35 3.63 7.34 -1.67
CA TYR A 35 3.75 6.42 -0.53
C TYR A 35 2.41 6.21 0.19
N LEU A 36 1.68 7.29 0.49
CA LEU A 36 0.37 7.22 1.14
C LEU A 36 -0.66 6.49 0.28
N ALA A 37 -0.66 6.73 -1.05
CA ALA A 37 -1.50 6.03 -2.00
C ALA A 37 -1.20 4.52 -2.03
N LEU A 38 0.09 4.15 -2.15
CA LEU A 38 0.52 2.75 -2.09
C LEU A 38 0.06 2.09 -0.79
N ARG A 39 0.29 2.75 0.35
CA ARG A 39 -0.13 2.26 1.68
C ARG A 39 -1.65 2.07 1.74
N ALA A 40 -2.42 3.06 1.33
CA ALA A 40 -3.89 3.03 1.37
C ALA A 40 -4.47 1.90 0.51
N VAL A 41 -3.95 1.73 -0.71
CA VAL A 41 -4.38 0.64 -1.62
C VAL A 41 -4.00 -0.73 -1.05
N LEU A 42 -2.76 -0.90 -0.58
CA LEU A 42 -2.33 -2.15 0.04
C LEU A 42 -3.17 -2.51 1.28
N HIS A 43 -3.55 -1.50 2.06
CA HIS A 43 -4.39 -1.68 3.25
C HIS A 43 -5.83 -2.03 2.90
N ALA A 44 -6.43 -1.37 1.91
CA ALA A 44 -7.77 -1.72 1.45
C ALA A 44 -7.81 -3.11 0.79
N LEU A 45 -6.77 -3.45 0.01
CA LEU A 45 -6.66 -4.73 -0.66
C LEU A 45 -6.56 -5.88 0.35
N ARG A 46 -5.65 -5.79 1.35
CA ARG A 46 -5.48 -6.87 2.34
C ARG A 46 -6.74 -7.15 3.14
N ASP A 47 -7.51 -6.11 3.45
CA ASP A 47 -8.73 -6.24 4.25
C ASP A 47 -9.82 -7.03 3.51
N ARG A 48 -9.78 -7.06 2.19
CA ARG A 48 -10.71 -7.85 1.36
C ARG A 48 -10.28 -9.32 1.23
N LEU A 49 -9.03 -9.64 1.54
CA LEU A 49 -8.46 -10.97 1.40
C LEU A 49 -8.68 -11.80 2.68
N THR A 50 -8.76 -13.11 2.52
CA THR A 50 -8.60 -14.04 3.64
C THR A 50 -7.17 -13.96 4.20
N VAL A 51 -6.96 -14.45 5.43
CA VAL A 51 -5.62 -14.48 6.05
C VAL A 51 -4.61 -15.24 5.18
N GLU A 52 -5.03 -16.33 4.55
CA GLU A 52 -4.18 -17.13 3.67
C GLU A 52 -3.80 -16.38 2.39
N GLU A 53 -4.76 -15.77 1.71
CA GLU A 53 -4.52 -14.97 0.52
C GLU A 53 -3.64 -13.74 0.83
N ALA A 54 -3.91 -13.07 1.96
CA ALA A 54 -3.13 -11.93 2.41
C ALA A 54 -1.67 -12.32 2.70
N SER A 55 -1.46 -13.48 3.32
CA SER A 55 -0.12 -14.05 3.55
C SER A 55 0.60 -14.33 2.23
N HIS A 56 -0.09 -14.97 1.28
CA HIS A 56 0.47 -15.30 -0.03
C HIS A 56 0.87 -14.05 -0.83
N LEU A 57 0.01 -13.02 -0.84
CA LEU A 57 0.33 -11.73 -1.45
C LEU A 57 1.57 -11.10 -0.81
N SER A 58 1.65 -11.13 0.53
CA SER A 58 2.76 -10.53 1.26
C SER A 58 4.14 -11.13 0.92
N ALA A 59 4.17 -12.41 0.52
CA ALA A 59 5.39 -13.09 0.12
C ALA A 59 6.05 -12.47 -1.13
N GLN A 60 5.24 -11.83 -2.00
CA GLN A 60 5.71 -11.17 -3.21
C GLN A 60 6.21 -9.74 -2.99
N LEU A 61 5.96 -9.16 -1.81
CA LEU A 61 6.32 -7.78 -1.49
C LEU A 61 7.77 -7.66 -1.02
N PRO A 62 8.49 -6.58 -1.39
CA PRO A 62 9.75 -6.21 -0.74
C PRO A 62 9.58 -6.12 0.79
N MET A 63 10.62 -6.43 1.55
CA MET A 63 10.56 -6.53 3.03
C MET A 63 9.93 -5.31 3.70
N LEU A 64 10.36 -4.10 3.32
CA LEU A 64 9.82 -2.86 3.89
C LEU A 64 8.36 -2.61 3.47
N VAL A 65 8.01 -2.86 2.20
CA VAL A 65 6.63 -2.80 1.69
C VAL A 65 5.74 -3.82 2.41
N ARG A 66 6.27 -5.00 2.74
CA ARG A 66 5.58 -6.01 3.54
C ARG A 66 5.29 -5.52 4.97
N GLY A 67 6.23 -4.80 5.58
CA GLY A 67 6.01 -4.14 6.88
C GLY A 67 4.86 -3.14 6.82
N ILE A 68 4.85 -2.28 5.79
CA ILE A 68 3.75 -1.34 5.52
C ILE A 68 2.43 -2.11 5.31
N TYR A 69 2.46 -3.18 4.51
CA TYR A 69 1.31 -4.03 4.21
C TYR A 69 0.71 -4.75 5.41
N PHE A 70 1.44 -4.96 6.51
CA PHE A 70 0.87 -5.55 7.74
C PHE A 70 0.62 -4.55 8.87
N GLU A 71 1.07 -3.30 8.71
CA GLU A 71 0.87 -2.24 9.70
C GLU A 71 -0.62 -2.07 10.04
N GLY A 72 -0.94 -2.20 11.34
CA GLY A 72 -2.29 -1.98 11.86
C GLY A 72 -3.35 -3.01 11.45
N TRP A 73 -2.96 -4.12 10.82
CA TRP A 73 -3.91 -5.12 10.33
C TRP A 73 -4.57 -5.90 11.48
N ARG A 74 -5.88 -6.17 11.32
CA ARG A 74 -6.69 -6.97 12.25
C ARG A 74 -7.24 -8.19 11.52
N PRO A 75 -6.56 -9.35 11.59
CA PRO A 75 -6.94 -10.55 10.85
C PRO A 75 -8.37 -11.04 11.13
N SER A 76 -8.86 -10.83 12.36
CA SER A 76 -10.21 -11.21 12.78
C SER A 76 -11.33 -10.42 12.09
N GLU A 77 -11.00 -9.26 11.51
CA GLU A 77 -11.95 -8.40 10.78
C GLU A 77 -11.89 -8.68 9.25
N SER A 78 -11.03 -9.59 8.80
CA SER A 78 -10.86 -9.98 7.38
C SER A 78 -11.51 -11.34 7.08
N PRO A 79 -12.12 -11.55 5.90
CA PRO A 79 -12.28 -10.59 4.82
C PRO A 79 -13.46 -9.63 5.08
N ALA A 80 -13.20 -8.34 4.93
CA ALA A 80 -14.23 -7.31 4.91
C ALA A 80 -15.09 -7.47 3.64
N ARG A 81 -16.42 -7.37 3.82
CA ARG A 81 -17.35 -7.47 2.70
C ARG A 81 -17.27 -6.21 1.86
N MET A 82 -16.63 -6.31 0.70
CA MET A 82 -16.62 -5.31 -0.36
C MET A 82 -17.11 -6.00 -1.64
N ARG A 83 -18.20 -5.53 -2.24
CA ARG A 83 -18.87 -6.13 -3.39
C ARG A 83 -18.87 -5.23 -4.61
N THR A 84 -18.67 -3.92 -4.43
CA THR A 84 -18.62 -2.95 -5.52
C THR A 84 -17.24 -2.29 -5.61
N GLN A 85 -17.00 -1.65 -6.75
CA GLN A 85 -15.84 -0.79 -6.95
C GLN A 85 -15.89 0.44 -6.01
N ASP A 86 -17.06 1.04 -5.85
CA ASP A 86 -17.25 2.22 -5.00
C ASP A 86 -16.91 1.93 -3.53
N GLU A 87 -17.35 0.79 -3.00
CA GLU A 87 -17.01 0.35 -1.63
C GLU A 87 -15.49 0.18 -1.45
N PHE A 88 -14.79 -0.29 -2.49
CA PHE A 88 -13.33 -0.40 -2.46
C PHE A 88 -12.66 0.97 -2.49
N ILE A 89 -13.11 1.88 -3.35
CA ILE A 89 -12.59 3.26 -3.44
C ILE A 89 -12.83 4.01 -2.13
N GLU A 90 -14.00 3.84 -1.51
CA GLU A 90 -14.31 4.41 -0.19
C GLU A 90 -13.35 3.87 0.87
N ARG A 91 -13.09 2.56 0.88
CA ARG A 91 -12.13 1.94 1.81
C ARG A 91 -10.71 2.51 1.64
N VAL A 92 -10.24 2.65 0.39
CA VAL A 92 -8.94 3.27 0.08
C VAL A 92 -8.90 4.71 0.59
N SER A 93 -9.96 5.49 0.31
CA SER A 93 -10.07 6.89 0.71
C SER A 93 -10.02 7.05 2.23
N GLY A 94 -10.61 6.13 2.99
CA GLY A 94 -10.57 6.12 4.45
C GLY A 94 -9.17 5.89 5.05
N TYR A 95 -8.19 5.44 4.25
CA TYR A 95 -6.79 5.29 4.67
C TYR A 95 -5.90 6.49 4.31
N LEU A 96 -6.40 7.41 3.49
CA LEU A 96 -5.69 8.64 3.13
C LEU A 96 -5.91 9.72 4.23
N PRO A 97 -4.91 10.57 4.51
CA PRO A 97 -5.08 11.70 5.42
C PRO A 97 -6.16 12.68 4.88
N PHE A 98 -6.79 13.42 5.80
CA PHE A 98 -8.01 14.23 5.59
C PHE A 98 -8.11 14.88 4.19
N GLY A 99 -9.12 14.45 3.44
CA GLY A 99 -9.45 14.98 2.12
C GLY A 99 -8.73 14.23 1.02
N GLY A 100 -9.28 13.09 0.59
CA GLY A 100 -8.88 12.44 -0.65
C GLY A 100 -8.87 13.36 -1.87
N GLY A 101 -9.42 14.58 -1.78
CA GLY A 101 -9.30 15.64 -2.78
C GLY A 101 -7.89 16.24 -2.95
N ASP A 102 -6.96 16.01 -2.03
CA ASP A 102 -5.53 16.34 -2.25
C ASP A 102 -4.83 15.31 -3.16
N PHE A 103 -5.46 14.15 -3.33
CA PHE A 103 -5.14 13.18 -4.36
C PHE A 103 -6.09 13.47 -5.52
N ASP A 104 -5.58 14.14 -6.54
CA ASP A 104 -6.30 14.32 -7.80
C ASP A 104 -6.31 12.97 -8.53
N ILE A 105 -7.04 11.99 -7.97
CA ILE A 105 -7.19 10.65 -8.53
C ILE A 105 -8.15 10.79 -9.69
N PRO A 106 -7.71 10.55 -10.94
CA PRO A 106 -8.61 10.58 -12.07
C PRO A 106 -9.72 9.57 -11.83
N THR A 107 -10.97 10.03 -11.87
CA THR A 107 -12.11 9.13 -11.93
C THR A 107 -11.97 8.30 -13.20
N ILE A 108 -11.74 6.99 -13.05
CA ILE A 108 -11.69 6.03 -14.16
C ILE A 108 -13.12 5.79 -14.67
#